data_AF-A0A3C1U970-F1
#
_entry.id   AF-A0A3C1U970-F1
#
_cell.length_a   1.000
_cell.length_b   1.000
_cell.length_c   1.000
_cell.angle_alpha   90.00
_cell.angle_beta   90.00
_cell.angle_gamma   90.00
#
_symmetry.space_group_name_H-M   'P 1'
#
loop_
_entity.id
_entity.type
_entity.pdbx_description
1 polymer ?
#
loop_
_entity_poly.entity_id
_entity_poly.type
_entity_poly.pdbx_seq_one_letter_code
_entity_poly.pdbx_strand_id
1 'polypeptide(L)'
;MVSNHPNGAFMAHGKYAKWITQTHPIHFTFSMASPLGKLLDLRASVLLLGVGYDNCTALHLAEAQTNVRPIIINGGAVESEAGKQWRKFLDYDYDSDEFVEIGKKLEEYELVRKFKIQNAECKLFSFPEALSVAIGYFKEKMQ
;
A
#
# COMPACT_ATOMS: atom_id res chain seq x y z
N MET A 1 13.30 -5.60 -10.25
CA MET A 1 12.53 -6.85 -10.06
C MET A 1 11.06 -6.50 -9.89
N VAL A 2 10.14 -7.36 -10.31
CA VAL A 2 8.70 -7.10 -10.30
C VAL A 2 7.98 -8.26 -9.62
N SER A 3 6.99 -7.96 -8.78
CA SER A 3 6.14 -8.99 -8.16
C SER A 3 5.05 -9.46 -9.12
N ASN A 4 4.57 -10.69 -8.99
CA ASN A 4 3.68 -11.34 -9.95
C ASN A 4 2.17 -11.15 -9.71
N HIS A 5 1.74 -10.08 -9.01
CA HIS A 5 0.31 -9.83 -8.82
C HIS A 5 -0.33 -9.21 -10.06
N PRO A 6 -1.47 -9.74 -10.57
CA PRO A 6 -2.05 -9.26 -11.83
C PRO A 6 -2.57 -7.82 -11.77
N ASN A 7 -3.07 -7.37 -10.61
CA ASN A 7 -3.75 -6.08 -10.47
C ASN A 7 -3.00 -5.07 -9.58
N GLY A 8 -1.89 -5.47 -8.95
CA GLY A 8 -1.25 -4.69 -7.88
C GLY A 8 0.26 -4.92 -7.78
N ALA A 9 0.92 -5.20 -8.90
CA ALA A 9 2.35 -5.50 -8.89
C ALA A 9 3.20 -4.33 -8.38
N PHE A 10 4.24 -4.66 -7.61
CA PHE A 10 5.29 -3.74 -7.20
C PHE A 10 6.57 -3.97 -8.00
N MET A 11 7.27 -2.89 -8.32
CA MET A 11 8.64 -2.92 -8.83
C MET A 11 9.60 -2.46 -7.74
N ALA A 12 10.71 -3.17 -7.58
CA ALA A 12 11.77 -2.81 -6.65
C ALA A 12 13.15 -2.86 -7.30
N HIS A 13 14.04 -1.98 -6.83
CA HIS A 13 15.45 -1.91 -7.22
C HIS A 13 16.34 -1.70 -5.98
N GLY A 14 17.51 -2.32 -5.96
CA GLY A 14 18.47 -2.25 -4.85
C GLY A 14 18.58 -3.54 -4.03
N LYS A 15 19.28 -3.44 -2.89
CA LYS A 15 19.71 -4.58 -2.05
C LYS A 15 18.60 -5.57 -1.70
N TYR A 16 17.41 -5.07 -1.39
CA TYR A 16 16.26 -5.89 -0.95
C TYR A 16 15.24 -6.18 -2.06
N ALA A 17 15.51 -5.80 -3.31
CA ALA A 17 14.54 -5.88 -4.40
C ALA A 17 13.96 -7.30 -4.57
N LYS A 18 14.82 -8.32 -4.58
CA LYS A 18 14.40 -9.73 -4.70
C LYS A 18 13.50 -10.13 -3.54
N TRP A 19 13.93 -9.84 -2.33
CA TRP A 19 13.19 -10.22 -1.13
C TRP A 19 11.82 -9.55 -1.07
N ILE A 20 11.72 -8.26 -1.42
CA ILE A 20 10.45 -7.52 -1.48
C ILE A 20 9.50 -8.17 -2.51
N THR A 21 9.97 -8.41 -3.74
CA THR A 21 9.07 -8.81 -4.84
C THR A 21 8.89 -10.32 -5.03
N GLN A 22 9.70 -11.18 -4.38
CA GLN A 22 9.68 -12.64 -4.63
C GLN A 22 8.35 -13.34 -4.28
N THR A 23 7.54 -12.73 -3.43
CA THR A 23 6.26 -13.30 -2.99
C THR A 23 5.25 -12.18 -2.97
N HIS A 24 4.17 -12.39 -3.71
CA HIS A 24 2.99 -11.54 -3.72
C HIS A 24 1.77 -12.45 -3.96
N PRO A 25 1.04 -12.82 -2.90
CA PRO A 25 -0.12 -13.70 -3.01
C PRO A 25 -1.19 -13.10 -3.92
N ILE A 26 -1.93 -13.95 -4.63
CA ILE A 26 -3.05 -13.52 -5.50
C ILE A 26 -4.27 -13.04 -4.70
N HIS A 27 -4.40 -13.47 -3.45
CA HIS A 27 -5.47 -13.04 -2.56
C HIS A 27 -4.98 -11.88 -1.70
N PHE A 28 -5.86 -10.91 -1.47
CA PHE A 28 -5.61 -9.76 -0.58
C PHE A 28 -4.35 -8.98 -0.98
N THR A 29 -4.48 -8.21 -2.06
CA THR A 29 -3.38 -7.56 -2.80
C THR A 29 -2.43 -6.78 -1.90
N PHE A 30 -2.96 -6.02 -0.94
CA PHE A 30 -2.17 -5.13 -0.07
C PHE A 30 -2.09 -5.62 1.38
N SER A 31 -2.20 -6.94 1.60
CA SER A 31 -2.11 -7.55 2.94
C SER A 31 -0.68 -7.60 3.50
N MET A 32 -0.53 -8.07 4.75
CA MET A 32 0.78 -8.32 5.37
C MET A 32 1.66 -9.32 4.62
N ALA A 33 1.08 -10.20 3.80
CA ALA A 33 1.83 -11.15 2.98
C ALA A 33 2.32 -10.55 1.64
N SER A 34 1.87 -9.33 1.31
CA SER A 34 2.27 -8.58 0.11
C SER A 34 3.64 -7.89 0.28
N PRO A 35 4.17 -7.25 -0.77
CA PRO A 35 5.34 -6.37 -0.66
C PRO A 35 5.21 -5.28 0.41
N LEU A 36 4.00 -4.82 0.75
CA LEU A 36 3.81 -3.81 1.81
C LEU A 36 4.22 -4.36 3.19
N GLY A 37 3.87 -5.60 3.54
CA GLY A 37 4.30 -6.18 4.82
C GLY A 37 5.82 -6.27 4.93
N LYS A 38 6.50 -6.59 3.83
CA LYS A 38 7.97 -6.61 3.77
C LYS A 38 8.60 -5.22 3.90
N LEU A 39 7.97 -4.20 3.31
CA LEU A 39 8.39 -2.81 3.48
C LEU A 39 8.20 -2.33 4.92
N LEU A 40 7.15 -2.81 5.60
CA LEU A 40 6.91 -2.55 7.02
C LEU A 40 8.02 -3.17 7.89
N ASP A 41 8.39 -4.43 7.64
CA ASP A 41 9.50 -5.12 8.34
C ASP A 41 10.84 -4.37 8.18
N LEU A 42 11.07 -3.78 7.00
CA LEU A 42 12.26 -2.95 6.72
C LEU A 42 12.16 -1.53 7.28
N ARG A 43 11.05 -1.17 7.93
CA ARG A 43 10.77 0.19 8.41
C ARG A 43 10.96 1.24 7.31
N ALA A 44 10.43 0.96 6.12
CA ALA A 44 10.59 1.80 4.94
C ALA A 44 10.06 3.23 5.16
N SER A 45 10.51 4.15 4.31
CA SER A 45 9.90 5.48 4.16
C SER A 45 9.07 5.54 2.89
N VAL A 46 8.02 6.36 2.91
CA VAL A 46 7.19 6.67 1.74
C VAL A 46 7.52 8.07 1.25
N LEU A 47 7.71 8.20 -0.06
CA LEU A 47 7.87 9.48 -0.74
C LEU A 47 6.68 9.71 -1.67
N LEU A 48 5.90 10.75 -1.39
CA LEU A 48 4.93 11.30 -2.34
C LEU A 48 5.61 12.43 -3.10
N LEU A 49 5.82 12.25 -4.41
CA LEU A 49 6.49 13.22 -5.28
C LEU A 49 5.46 13.81 -6.25
N GLY A 50 5.03 15.04 -5.98
CA GLY A 50 4.04 15.75 -6.81
C GLY A 50 2.62 15.18 -6.73
N VAL A 51 2.33 14.31 -5.76
CA VAL A 51 1.03 13.65 -5.59
C VAL A 51 0.50 13.81 -4.16
N GLY A 52 -0.82 13.65 -4.01
CA GLY A 52 -1.51 13.65 -2.73
C GLY A 52 -1.46 12.30 -2.01
N TYR A 53 -2.08 12.26 -0.82
CA TYR A 53 -2.16 11.04 0.00
C TYR A 53 -3.11 9.98 -0.57
N ASP A 54 -4.08 10.38 -1.39
CA ASP A 54 -4.96 9.53 -2.21
C ASP A 54 -4.17 8.57 -3.14
N ASN A 55 -2.91 8.89 -3.42
CA ASN A 55 -1.99 8.04 -4.20
C ASN A 55 -1.04 7.20 -3.31
N CYS A 56 -1.24 7.18 -1.99
CA CYS A 56 -0.37 6.47 -1.05
C CYS A 56 -0.81 5.02 -0.87
N THR A 57 -0.43 4.14 -1.81
CA THR A 57 -0.74 2.69 -1.79
C THR A 57 -0.37 2.01 -0.46
N ALA A 58 0.64 2.52 0.23
CA ALA A 58 1.10 1.98 1.51
C ALA A 58 -0.02 1.97 2.58
N LEU A 59 -0.96 2.93 2.53
CA LEU A 59 -2.07 3.04 3.47
C LEU A 59 -3.13 1.95 3.29
N HIS A 60 -3.20 1.27 2.14
CA HIS A 60 -4.10 0.11 1.97
C HIS A 60 -3.78 -1.05 2.92
N LEU A 61 -2.55 -1.12 3.44
CA LEU A 61 -2.22 -2.10 4.47
C LEU A 61 -3.01 -1.86 5.76
N ALA A 62 -3.35 -0.61 6.07
CA ALA A 62 -4.19 -0.28 7.23
C ALA A 62 -5.61 -0.84 7.05
N GLU A 63 -6.21 -0.67 5.86
CA GLU A 63 -7.53 -1.20 5.55
C GLU A 63 -7.57 -2.73 5.69
N ALA A 64 -6.53 -3.41 5.21
CA ALA A 64 -6.39 -4.86 5.32
C ALA A 64 -6.19 -5.32 6.79
N GLN A 65 -5.56 -4.50 7.64
CA GLN A 65 -5.36 -4.84 9.05
C GLN A 65 -6.57 -4.56 9.93
N THR A 66 -7.39 -3.57 9.58
CA THR A 66 -8.61 -3.22 10.34
C THR A 66 -9.84 -3.96 9.86
N ASN A 67 -9.81 -4.55 8.67
CA ASN A 67 -10.98 -5.12 7.99
C ASN A 67 -12.13 -4.10 7.88
N VAL A 68 -11.80 -2.83 7.68
CA VAL A 68 -12.78 -1.75 7.51
C VAL A 68 -13.53 -1.85 6.17
N ARG A 69 -12.97 -2.59 5.20
CA ARG A 69 -13.52 -2.79 3.86
C ARG A 69 -14.16 -4.18 3.71
N PRO A 70 -15.24 -4.30 2.94
CA PRO A 70 -15.82 -5.61 2.60
C PRO A 70 -14.86 -6.41 1.71
N ILE A 71 -15.03 -7.73 1.71
CA ILE A 71 -14.34 -8.64 0.80
C ILE A 71 -15.13 -8.75 -0.51
N ILE A 72 -14.44 -8.61 -1.64
CA ILE A 72 -14.98 -8.74 -3.00
C ILE A 72 -14.26 -9.84 -3.78
N ILE A 73 -14.84 -10.25 -4.91
CA ILE A 73 -14.19 -11.15 -5.87
C ILE A 73 -13.66 -10.30 -7.03
N ASN A 74 -12.34 -10.21 -7.11
CA ASN A 74 -11.64 -9.64 -8.25
C ASN A 74 -11.22 -10.72 -9.26
N GLY A 75 -10.81 -10.27 -10.44
CA GLY A 75 -10.29 -11.13 -11.49
C GLY A 75 -9.08 -10.52 -12.17
N GLY A 76 -8.18 -11.36 -12.64
CA GLY A 76 -6.98 -10.93 -13.34
C GLY A 76 -6.36 -12.08 -14.12
N ALA A 77 -5.58 -11.72 -15.14
CA ALA A 77 -4.90 -12.69 -15.98
C ALA A 77 -3.53 -13.04 -15.39
N VAL A 78 -3.31 -14.32 -15.08
CA VAL A 78 -2.15 -14.84 -14.35
C VAL A 78 -1.40 -15.83 -15.23
N GLU A 79 -0.07 -15.80 -15.19
CA GLU A 79 0.75 -16.81 -15.85
C GLU A 79 0.68 -18.15 -15.11
N SER A 80 0.58 -19.24 -15.88
CA SER A 80 0.60 -20.62 -15.40
C SER A 80 1.35 -21.50 -16.38
N GLU A 81 1.63 -22.75 -16.01
CA GLU A 81 2.25 -23.72 -16.92
C GLU A 81 1.43 -23.94 -18.21
N ALA A 82 0.11 -23.76 -18.14
CA ALA A 82 -0.80 -23.84 -19.28
C ALA A 82 -0.98 -22.50 -20.03
N GLY A 83 -0.11 -21.52 -19.78
CA GLY A 83 -0.19 -20.17 -20.35
C GLY A 83 -0.97 -19.18 -19.49
N LYS A 84 -1.34 -18.02 -20.07
CA LYS A 84 -2.04 -16.95 -19.37
C LYS A 84 -3.51 -17.31 -19.15
N GLN A 85 -3.93 -17.41 -17.90
CA GLN A 85 -5.28 -17.82 -17.50
C GLN A 85 -5.97 -16.73 -16.70
N TRP A 86 -7.26 -16.53 -16.94
CA TRP A 86 -8.08 -15.68 -16.08
C TRP A 86 -8.36 -16.39 -14.75
N ARG A 87 -8.03 -15.77 -13.62
CA ARG A 87 -8.31 -16.30 -12.29
C ARG A 87 -9.13 -15.32 -11.49
N LYS A 88 -10.10 -15.85 -10.75
CA LYS A 88 -10.85 -15.11 -9.73
C LYS A 88 -10.15 -15.25 -8.39
N PHE A 89 -10.15 -14.19 -7.59
CA PHE A 89 -9.53 -14.18 -6.28
C PHE A 89 -10.24 -13.19 -5.34
N LEU A 90 -10.20 -13.50 -4.04
CA LEU A 90 -10.69 -12.61 -2.99
C LEU A 90 -9.75 -11.42 -2.78
N ASP A 91 -10.34 -10.24 -2.58
CA ASP A 91 -9.64 -9.02 -2.23
C ASP A 91 -10.51 -8.11 -1.35
N TYR A 92 -9.95 -7.03 -0.82
CA TYR A 92 -10.74 -5.98 -0.18
C TYR A 92 -11.21 -4.96 -1.21
N ASP A 93 -12.37 -4.34 -0.96
CA ASP A 93 -12.86 -3.19 -1.71
C ASP A 93 -12.12 -1.92 -1.26
N TYR A 94 -10.85 -1.82 -1.66
CA TYR A 94 -9.93 -0.75 -1.28
C TYR A 94 -10.43 0.62 -1.75
N ASP A 95 -10.31 1.64 -0.88
CA ASP A 95 -10.72 3.00 -1.20
C ASP A 95 -9.73 4.00 -0.56
N SER A 96 -9.13 4.82 -1.42
CA SER A 96 -8.08 5.77 -1.06
C SER A 96 -8.57 7.20 -0.83
N ASP A 97 -9.88 7.48 -0.96
CA ASP A 97 -10.43 8.83 -0.76
C ASP A 97 -10.15 9.33 0.68
N GLU A 98 -10.23 8.42 1.65
CA GLU A 98 -9.99 8.73 3.07
C GLU A 98 -8.52 8.97 3.41
N PHE A 99 -7.60 8.64 2.50
CA PHE A 99 -6.18 8.81 2.74
C PHE A 99 -5.79 10.29 2.84
N VAL A 100 -6.59 11.19 2.26
CA VAL A 100 -6.40 12.64 2.40
C VAL A 100 -6.56 13.08 3.87
N GLU A 101 -7.57 12.58 4.58
CA GLU A 101 -7.79 12.92 6.00
C GLU A 101 -6.73 12.27 6.91
N ILE A 102 -6.35 11.02 6.62
CA ILE A 102 -5.21 10.37 7.31
C ILE A 102 -3.93 11.19 7.10
N GLY A 103 -3.70 11.66 5.87
CA GLY A 103 -2.58 12.51 5.51
C GLY A 103 -2.52 13.80 6.32
N LYS A 104 -3.66 14.48 6.51
CA LYS A 104 -3.75 15.67 7.36
C LYS A 104 -3.36 15.36 8.80
N LYS A 105 -3.82 14.24 9.38
CA LYS A 105 -3.40 13.80 10.72
C LYS A 105 -1.90 13.56 10.81
N LEU A 106 -1.28 12.98 9.79
CA LEU A 106 0.19 12.81 9.75
C LEU A 106 0.91 14.16 9.80
N GLU A 107 0.39 15.17 9.11
CA GLU A 107 0.95 16.52 9.13
C GLU A 107 0.70 17.23 10.47
N GLU A 108 -0.48 17.07 11.08
CA GLU A 108 -0.80 17.60 12.41
C GLU A 108 0.09 17.01 13.51
N TYR A 109 0.46 15.73 13.37
CA TYR A 109 1.39 15.05 14.29
C TYR A 109 2.86 15.31 13.97
N GLU A 110 3.16 16.22 13.03
CA GLU A 110 4.51 16.57 12.60
C GLU A 110 5.36 15.37 12.12
N LEU A 111 4.70 14.31 11.61
CA LEU A 111 5.34 13.08 11.12
C LEU A 111 5.82 13.18 9.66
N VAL A 112 5.60 14.33 9.01
CA VAL A 112 5.78 14.51 7.58
C VAL A 112 6.83 15.58 7.30
N ARG A 113 7.92 15.19 6.65
CA ARG A 113 8.86 16.14 6.08
C ARG A 113 8.36 16.62 4.71
N LYS A 114 8.01 17.90 4.62
CA LYS A 114 7.63 18.57 3.36
C LYS A 114 8.82 19.26 2.73
N PHE A 115 8.97 19.15 1.41
CA PHE A 115 10.01 19.84 0.63
C PHE A 115 9.58 19.97 -0.83
N LYS A 116 10.41 20.61 -1.66
CA LYS A 116 10.17 20.72 -3.11
C LYS A 116 11.32 20.12 -3.92
N ILE A 117 10.97 19.48 -5.03
CA ILE A 117 11.90 19.17 -6.12
C ILE A 117 11.41 19.95 -7.33
N GLN A 118 12.14 20.99 -7.72
CA GLN A 118 11.65 21.97 -8.71
C GLN A 118 10.27 22.52 -8.26
N ASN A 119 9.25 22.39 -9.11
CA ASN A 119 7.88 22.81 -8.82
C ASN A 119 7.03 21.73 -8.13
N ALA A 120 7.55 20.51 -7.94
CA ALA A 120 6.80 19.42 -7.33
C ALA A 120 6.86 19.49 -5.79
N GLU A 121 5.69 19.53 -5.16
CA GLU A 121 5.59 19.34 -3.71
C GLU A 121 5.85 17.89 -3.33
N CYS A 122 6.73 17.68 -2.36
CA CYS A 122 7.17 16.37 -1.92
C CYS A 122 6.88 16.19 -0.43
N LYS A 123 6.43 15.00 -0.07
CA LYS A 123 6.20 14.59 1.32
C LYS A 123 6.94 13.28 1.58
N LEU A 124 7.80 13.26 2.59
CA LEU A 124 8.56 12.07 3.03
C LEU A 124 8.20 11.76 4.49
N PHE A 125 7.83 10.51 4.75
CA PHE A 125 7.43 10.06 6.09
C PHE A 125 7.75 8.58 6.31
N SER A 126 7.76 8.16 7.58
CA SER A 126 7.97 6.77 8.00
C SER A 126 6.73 5.93 7.71
N PHE A 127 6.88 4.79 7.04
CA PHE A 127 5.76 3.89 6.75
C PHE A 127 5.15 3.28 8.03
N PRO A 128 5.92 2.76 9.01
CA PRO A 128 5.34 2.27 10.26
C PRO A 128 4.51 3.31 11.03
N GLU A 129 4.96 4.57 11.07
CA GLU A 129 4.23 5.65 11.76
C GLU A 129 2.95 6.00 11.01
N ALA A 130 3.02 6.10 9.68
CA ALA A 130 1.85 6.34 8.85
C ALA A 130 0.80 5.23 8.97
N LEU A 131 1.25 3.97 9.01
CA LEU A 131 0.38 2.81 9.23
C LEU A 131 -0.30 2.87 10.60
N SER A 132 0.43 3.23 11.66
CA SER A 132 -0.12 3.37 13.02
C SER A 132 -1.26 4.40 13.07
N VAL A 133 -1.05 5.58 12.46
CA VAL A 133 -2.06 6.65 12.39
C VAL A 133 -3.26 6.21 11.57
N ALA A 134 -3.05 5.57 10.42
CA ALA A 134 -4.13 5.08 9.56
C ALA A 134 -4.99 4.00 10.26
N ILE A 135 -4.37 3.07 10.98
CA ILE A 135 -5.08 2.06 11.77
C ILE A 135 -5.92 2.73 12.88
N GLY A 136 -5.36 3.72 13.57
CA GLY A 136 -6.09 4.50 14.57
C GLY A 136 -7.32 5.16 13.98
N TYR A 137 -7.14 5.86 12.86
CA TYR A 137 -8.22 6.53 12.13
C TYR A 137 -9.36 5.57 11.74
N PHE A 138 -9.03 4.40 11.15
CA PHE A 138 -10.06 3.44 10.76
C PHE A 138 -10.76 2.79 11.96
N LYS A 139 -10.05 2.53 13.06
CA LYS A 139 -10.66 1.97 14.27
C LYS A 139 -11.64 2.93 14.94
N GLU A 140 -11.33 4.22 14.97
CA GLU A 140 -12.23 5.26 15.51
C GLU A 140 -13.54 5.33 14.71
N LYS A 141 -13.50 5.13 13.39
CA LYS A 141 -14.69 5.13 12.51
C LYS A 141 -15.60 3.92 12.66
N MET A 142 -15.08 2.82 13.20
CA MET A 142 -15.84 1.57 13.38
C MET A 142 -16.58 1.53 14.73
N GLN A 143 -16.38 2.52 15.59
CA GLN A 143 -17.11 2.71 16.85
C GLN A 143 -18.38 3.54 16.63
#